data_AF-A0A9D8NM32-F1
#
_entry.id   AF-A0A9D8NM32-F1
#
_cell.length_a   1.000
_cell.length_b   1.000
_cell.length_c   1.000
_cell.angle_alpha   90.00
_cell.angle_beta   90.00
_cell.angle_gamma   90.00
#
_symmetry.space_group_name_H-M   'P 1'
#
loop_
_entity.id
_entity.type
_entity.pdbx_description
1 polymer ?
#
loop_
_entity_poly.entity_id
_entity_poly.type
_entity_poly.pdbx_seq_one_letter_code
_entity_poly.pdbx_strand_id
1 'polypeptide(L)'
;MKPREPLTHRVACGVGVLMGALTMNAAAAPPAASEAALRAAIEKSLPLLTAGARGSMEKRERCFTCHNQGLPIMALATAQSRGIKIDAEELAKQVRFTAGFLEKNRTNYLAGKGQGGQADTAGYALWALENGGWKPDATTAAATEYLLQWQRDLDHWKPQSRRPPTEQSLFTSTHVALRGLKTFGTPQQRERIDRRFEQVRAWLRKTQADDTEDRVFRLRALRVAGSPEADIKQAVKELLDTQRADGGWEQLAGMDTDAYATSSALVALHQAGGLPTADAAYQRGLRYLLDKQLADGSWLVTSRSKPIQTYFESGYPHGTNQFISISAAGWATTALALAFPSATNARAAKTPDASPAAAAWVKSPKNPMLRLGPPGAFDSQNIFAPAMARSGGKFHFFSSGDPSGPRHGGELVRYQLGLATKRGPLVPAGSGPAGAEPGH
;
A
#
# COMPACT_ATOMS: atom_id res chain seq x y z
N MET A 1 -62.92 20.20 75.03
CA MET A 1 -61.80 20.30 75.99
C MET A 1 -61.08 18.97 76.06
N LYS A 2 -59.90 18.89 75.44
CA LYS A 2 -58.70 18.07 75.75
C LYS A 2 -57.82 18.05 74.49
N PRO A 3 -56.69 18.78 74.46
CA PRO A 3 -55.72 18.69 73.38
C PRO A 3 -54.85 17.43 73.58
N ARG A 4 -54.53 16.72 72.50
CA ARG A 4 -53.57 15.61 72.50
C ARG A 4 -52.21 16.10 71.99
N GLU A 5 -51.18 15.77 72.75
CA GLU A 5 -49.75 16.04 72.52
C GLU A 5 -49.22 15.37 71.24
N PRO A 6 -48.14 15.90 70.64
CA PRO A 6 -47.47 15.25 69.53
C PRO A 6 -46.40 14.27 70.02
N LEU A 7 -46.53 12.98 69.66
CA LEU A 7 -45.45 12.01 69.76
C LEU A 7 -44.69 11.91 68.43
N THR A 8 -43.40 12.22 68.51
CA THR A 8 -42.38 12.00 67.49
C THR A 8 -42.14 10.51 67.26
N HIS A 9 -42.32 10.03 66.03
CA HIS A 9 -41.73 8.77 65.59
C HIS A 9 -40.84 9.00 64.38
N ARG A 10 -39.53 8.79 64.58
CA ARG A 10 -38.53 8.64 63.52
C ARG A 10 -38.78 7.30 62.83
N VAL A 11 -39.12 7.34 61.55
CA VAL A 11 -39.13 6.16 60.67
C VAL A 11 -37.85 6.22 59.82
N ALA A 12 -36.93 5.29 60.07
CA ALA A 12 -35.77 5.05 59.23
C ALA A 12 -36.24 4.29 57.97
N CYS A 13 -36.21 4.95 56.81
CA CYS A 13 -36.45 4.31 55.53
C CYS A 13 -35.11 3.80 54.98
N GLY A 14 -34.87 2.50 55.08
CA GLY A 14 -33.73 1.84 54.44
C GLY A 14 -33.95 1.80 52.92
N VAL A 15 -33.14 2.56 52.18
CA VAL A 15 -33.05 2.45 50.72
C VAL A 15 -32.05 1.33 50.42
N GLY A 16 -32.56 0.15 50.09
CA GLY A 16 -31.75 -0.94 49.53
C GLY A 16 -31.34 -0.59 48.11
N VAL A 17 -30.08 -0.20 47.92
CA VAL A 17 -29.47 -0.08 46.59
C VAL A 17 -29.15 -1.49 46.09
N LEU A 18 -30.01 -2.03 45.22
CA LEU A 18 -29.65 -3.19 44.40
C LEU A 18 -28.61 -2.73 43.35
N MET A 19 -27.33 -2.95 43.63
CA MET A 19 -26.29 -2.94 42.60
C MET A 19 -26.48 -4.18 41.72
N GLY A 20 -27.28 -4.06 40.67
CA GLY A 20 -27.27 -5.00 39.56
C GLY A 20 -25.94 -4.86 38.82
N ALA A 21 -25.05 -5.84 38.97
CA ALA A 21 -23.86 -5.94 38.13
C ALA A 21 -24.30 -6.20 36.68
N LEU A 22 -24.35 -5.16 35.85
CA LEU A 22 -24.37 -5.34 34.40
C LEU A 22 -23.02 -5.93 34.00
N THR A 23 -22.97 -7.26 33.87
CA THR A 23 -21.91 -7.91 33.12
C THR A 23 -22.04 -7.46 31.66
N MET A 24 -21.24 -6.48 31.26
CA MET A 24 -21.04 -6.19 29.83
C MET A 24 -20.43 -7.46 29.23
N ASN A 25 -21.26 -8.24 28.53
CA ASN A 25 -20.79 -9.38 27.78
C ASN A 25 -19.91 -8.81 26.66
N ALA A 26 -18.60 -8.87 26.82
CA ALA A 26 -17.66 -8.55 25.77
C ALA A 26 -17.92 -9.55 24.63
N ALA A 27 -18.69 -9.14 23.63
CA ALA A 27 -18.90 -9.94 22.44
C ALA A 27 -17.52 -10.29 21.87
N ALA A 28 -17.21 -11.58 21.80
CA ALA A 28 -15.96 -12.06 21.23
C ALA A 28 -15.81 -11.44 19.84
N ALA A 29 -14.61 -10.90 19.54
CA ALA A 29 -14.35 -10.32 18.24
C ALA A 29 -14.70 -11.34 17.14
N PRO A 30 -15.47 -10.95 16.11
CA PRO A 30 -15.87 -11.88 15.07
C PRO A 30 -14.65 -12.55 14.42
N PRO A 31 -14.75 -13.84 14.05
CA PRO A 31 -13.62 -14.62 13.57
C PRO A 31 -12.99 -13.96 12.34
N ALA A 32 -11.67 -14.10 12.22
CA ALA A 32 -10.92 -13.63 11.05
C ALA A 32 -11.50 -14.22 9.75
N ALA A 33 -11.39 -13.47 8.65
CA ALA A 33 -11.81 -13.97 7.34
C ALA A 33 -10.97 -15.20 6.97
N SER A 34 -11.62 -16.30 6.60
CA SER A 34 -10.91 -17.55 6.30
C SER A 34 -10.15 -17.45 4.98
N GLU A 35 -8.96 -18.05 4.91
CA GLU A 35 -8.15 -18.06 3.68
C GLU A 35 -8.93 -18.63 2.49
N ALA A 36 -9.75 -19.67 2.73
CA ALA A 36 -10.59 -20.30 1.70
C ALA A 36 -11.65 -19.33 1.14
N ALA A 37 -12.32 -18.55 2.00
CA ALA A 37 -13.30 -17.55 1.56
C ALA A 37 -12.63 -16.42 0.77
N LEU A 38 -11.47 -15.94 1.23
CA LEU A 38 -10.69 -14.91 0.53
C LEU A 38 -10.25 -15.40 -0.86
N ARG A 39 -9.73 -16.63 -0.95
CA ARG A 39 -9.30 -17.23 -2.22
C ARG A 39 -10.47 -17.37 -3.19
N ALA A 40 -11.59 -17.92 -2.73
CA ALA A 40 -12.79 -18.08 -3.56
C ALA A 40 -13.32 -16.73 -4.08
N ALA A 41 -13.33 -15.70 -3.23
CA ALA A 41 -13.75 -14.36 -3.62
C ALA A 41 -12.84 -13.76 -4.72
N ILE A 42 -11.52 -13.91 -4.57
CA ILE A 42 -10.54 -13.45 -5.57
C ILE A 42 -10.72 -14.22 -6.90
N GLU A 43 -10.84 -15.54 -6.85
CA GLU A 43 -10.98 -16.39 -8.03
C GLU A 43 -12.24 -16.09 -8.83
N LYS A 44 -13.34 -15.67 -8.18
CA LYS A 44 -14.55 -15.18 -8.87
C LYS A 44 -14.38 -13.79 -9.48
N SER A 45 -13.63 -12.89 -8.83
CA SER A 45 -13.47 -11.52 -9.31
C SER A 45 -12.49 -11.38 -10.48
N LEU A 46 -11.41 -12.17 -10.49
CA LEU A 46 -10.34 -12.03 -11.50
C LEU A 46 -10.83 -12.16 -12.96
N PRO A 47 -11.70 -13.13 -13.32
CA PRO A 47 -12.26 -13.20 -14.68
C PRO A 47 -13.05 -11.96 -15.08
N LEU A 48 -13.81 -11.37 -14.16
CA LEU A 48 -14.61 -10.16 -14.42
C LEU A 48 -13.70 -8.94 -14.66
N LEU A 49 -12.65 -8.79 -13.85
CA LEU A 49 -11.65 -7.74 -14.05
C LEU A 49 -10.96 -7.87 -15.41
N THR A 50 -10.58 -9.09 -15.79
CA THR A 50 -10.01 -9.40 -17.09
C THR A 50 -10.98 -9.06 -18.23
N ALA A 51 -12.24 -9.47 -18.12
CA ALA A 51 -13.26 -9.17 -19.14
C ALA A 51 -13.45 -7.66 -19.32
N GLY A 52 -13.62 -6.92 -18.22
CA GLY A 52 -13.77 -5.47 -18.24
C GLY A 52 -12.56 -4.72 -18.81
N ALA A 53 -11.35 -5.19 -18.49
CA ALA A 53 -10.12 -4.61 -19.04
C ALA A 53 -9.99 -4.85 -20.54
N ARG A 54 -10.28 -6.07 -20.98
CA ARG A 54 -10.27 -6.47 -22.40
C ARG A 54 -11.29 -5.72 -23.22
N GLY A 55 -12.56 -5.71 -22.82
CA GLY A 55 -13.60 -5.04 -23.59
C GLY A 55 -13.42 -3.52 -23.61
N SER A 56 -12.85 -2.92 -22.55
CA SER A 56 -12.42 -1.51 -22.62
C SER A 56 -11.32 -1.28 -23.66
N MET A 57 -10.33 -2.16 -23.78
CA MET A 57 -9.31 -2.03 -24.84
C MET A 57 -9.93 -2.15 -26.24
N GLU A 58 -10.85 -3.09 -26.44
CA GLU A 58 -11.53 -3.29 -27.74
C GLU A 58 -12.42 -2.10 -28.14
N LYS A 59 -13.16 -1.52 -27.19
CA LYS A 59 -14.06 -0.38 -27.46
C LYS A 59 -13.34 0.97 -27.48
N ARG A 60 -12.15 1.05 -26.89
CA ARG A 60 -11.34 2.27 -26.75
C ARG A 60 -9.88 1.99 -27.07
N GLU A 61 -9.60 1.43 -28.25
CA GLU A 61 -8.27 0.98 -28.71
C GLU A 61 -7.14 2.02 -28.63
N ARG A 62 -7.49 3.30 -28.44
CA ARG A 62 -6.55 4.43 -28.36
C ARG A 62 -6.49 5.09 -26.98
N CYS A 63 -7.20 4.58 -25.98
CA CYS A 63 -7.29 5.21 -24.67
C CYS A 63 -6.97 4.22 -23.54
N PHE A 64 -6.01 4.58 -22.70
CA PHE A 64 -5.87 4.01 -21.37
C PHE A 64 -6.91 4.62 -20.42
N THR A 65 -7.41 3.84 -19.47
CA THR A 65 -8.22 4.35 -18.36
C THR A 65 -7.71 3.84 -17.01
N CYS A 66 -7.76 4.72 -16.01
CA CYS A 66 -7.38 4.36 -14.63
C CYS A 66 -8.25 3.23 -14.06
N HIS A 67 -9.52 3.16 -14.44
CA HIS A 67 -10.52 2.25 -13.87
C HIS A 67 -10.58 0.88 -14.58
N ASN A 68 -10.51 0.83 -15.91
CA ASN A 68 -10.54 -0.46 -16.65
C ASN A 68 -9.14 -1.03 -16.95
N GLN A 69 -8.05 -0.29 -16.82
CA GLN A 69 -6.70 -0.84 -16.97
C GLN A 69 -5.89 -0.71 -15.69
N GLY A 70 -5.77 0.48 -15.12
CA GLY A 70 -4.91 0.73 -13.96
C GLY A 70 -5.19 -0.18 -12.76
N LEU A 71 -6.42 -0.16 -12.24
CA LEU A 71 -6.81 -0.95 -11.07
C LEU A 71 -6.89 -2.46 -11.34
N PRO A 72 -7.42 -2.94 -12.49
CA PRO A 72 -7.36 -4.35 -12.85
C PRO A 72 -5.93 -4.91 -12.96
N ILE A 73 -4.99 -4.17 -13.59
CA ILE A 73 -3.57 -4.56 -13.64
C ILE A 73 -2.99 -4.70 -12.23
N MET A 74 -3.30 -3.75 -11.33
CA MET A 74 -2.86 -3.82 -9.94
C MET A 74 -3.38 -5.07 -9.23
N ALA A 75 -4.67 -5.40 -9.41
CA ALA A 75 -5.28 -6.58 -8.82
C ALA A 75 -4.64 -7.88 -9.34
N LEU A 76 -4.50 -8.02 -10.66
CA LEU A 76 -3.89 -9.17 -11.31
C LEU A 76 -2.43 -9.36 -10.88
N ALA A 77 -1.62 -8.30 -10.90
CA ALA A 77 -0.23 -8.35 -10.47
C ALA A 77 -0.10 -8.68 -8.98
N THR A 78 -0.98 -8.12 -8.14
CA THR A 78 -1.00 -8.45 -6.70
C THR A 78 -1.36 -9.92 -6.50
N ALA A 79 -2.44 -10.42 -7.11
CA ALA A 79 -2.84 -11.82 -7.02
C ALA A 79 -1.72 -12.77 -7.46
N GLN A 80 -1.06 -12.49 -8.60
CA GLN A 80 0.08 -13.25 -9.08
C GLN A 80 1.23 -13.28 -8.06
N SER A 81 1.58 -12.13 -7.48
CA SER A 81 2.65 -12.01 -6.47
C SER A 81 2.37 -12.80 -5.17
N ARG A 82 1.11 -13.20 -4.97
CA ARG A 82 0.60 -13.94 -3.81
C ARG A 82 0.33 -15.41 -4.11
N GLY A 83 0.76 -15.88 -5.29
CA GLY A 83 0.62 -17.27 -5.71
C GLY A 83 -0.81 -17.65 -6.12
N ILE A 84 -1.67 -16.67 -6.42
CA ILE A 84 -3.01 -16.89 -6.96
C ILE A 84 -2.91 -16.97 -8.48
N LYS A 85 -3.56 -17.96 -9.08
CA LYS A 85 -3.55 -18.17 -10.53
C LYS A 85 -4.26 -17.01 -11.22
N ILE A 86 -3.62 -16.46 -12.24
CA ILE A 86 -4.15 -15.42 -13.12
C ILE A 86 -3.90 -15.78 -14.59
N ASP A 87 -4.56 -15.08 -15.50
CA ASP A 87 -4.17 -15.05 -16.91
C ASP A 87 -2.95 -14.10 -17.09
N ALA A 88 -1.75 -14.67 -17.05
CA ALA A 88 -0.51 -13.91 -17.14
C ALA A 88 -0.28 -13.31 -18.55
N GLU A 89 -0.80 -13.95 -19.60
CA GLU A 89 -0.71 -13.41 -20.95
C GLU A 89 -1.59 -12.18 -21.11
N GLU A 90 -2.81 -12.23 -20.58
CA GLU A 90 -3.71 -11.07 -20.57
C GLU A 90 -3.10 -9.91 -19.80
N LEU A 91 -2.56 -10.15 -18.59
CA LEU A 91 -1.85 -9.12 -17.83
C LEU A 91 -0.74 -8.48 -18.67
N ALA A 92 0.08 -9.29 -19.35
CA ALA A 92 1.14 -8.77 -20.21
C ALA A 92 0.60 -7.98 -21.43
N LYS A 93 -0.54 -8.36 -22.00
CA LYS A 93 -1.22 -7.62 -23.08
C LYS A 93 -1.69 -6.24 -22.59
N GLN A 94 -2.33 -6.18 -21.42
CA GLN A 94 -2.81 -4.93 -20.79
C GLN A 94 -1.65 -3.97 -20.46
N VAL A 95 -0.53 -4.50 -19.96
CA VAL A 95 0.69 -3.72 -19.68
C VAL A 95 1.30 -3.17 -20.98
N ARG A 96 1.43 -3.99 -22.03
CA ARG A 96 1.91 -3.52 -23.35
C ARG A 96 0.98 -2.49 -23.98
N PHE A 97 -0.33 -2.64 -23.85
CA PHE A 97 -1.29 -1.65 -24.32
C PHE A 97 -1.07 -0.30 -23.61
N THR A 98 -0.87 -0.32 -22.30
CA THR A 98 -0.57 0.88 -21.50
C THR A 98 0.73 1.56 -21.98
N ALA A 99 1.79 0.79 -22.21
CA ALA A 99 3.05 1.32 -22.74
C ALA A 99 2.85 1.94 -24.13
N GLY A 100 2.14 1.24 -25.03
CA GLY A 100 1.81 1.74 -26.37
C GLY A 100 0.95 3.01 -26.35
N PHE A 101 0.04 3.15 -25.38
CA PHE A 101 -0.72 4.38 -25.17
C PHE A 101 0.18 5.57 -24.80
N LEU A 102 1.13 5.37 -23.88
CA LEU A 102 2.10 6.42 -23.53
C LEU A 102 3.00 6.77 -24.72
N GLU A 103 3.46 5.77 -25.48
CA GLU A 103 4.34 6.01 -26.63
C GLU A 103 3.66 6.83 -27.73
N LYS A 104 2.39 6.54 -28.03
CA LYS A 104 1.59 7.35 -28.97
C LYS A 104 1.47 8.82 -28.55
N ASN A 105 1.58 9.12 -27.26
CA ASN A 105 1.52 10.47 -26.70
C ASN A 105 2.91 11.09 -26.42
N ARG A 106 4.01 10.40 -26.75
CA ARG A 106 5.37 10.83 -26.42
C ARG A 106 5.71 12.23 -26.93
N THR A 107 5.35 12.54 -28.18
CA THR A 107 5.56 13.89 -28.74
C THR A 107 4.81 14.97 -27.96
N ASN A 108 3.60 14.67 -27.47
CA ASN A 108 2.84 15.60 -26.66
C ASN A 108 3.47 15.80 -25.28
N TYR A 109 4.04 14.75 -24.67
CA TYR A 109 4.77 14.88 -23.42
C TYR A 109 6.00 15.78 -23.55
N LEU A 110 6.79 15.56 -24.60
CA LEU A 110 7.97 16.40 -24.89
C LEU A 110 7.59 17.86 -25.18
N ALA A 111 6.39 18.10 -25.71
CA ALA A 111 5.84 19.44 -25.93
C ALA A 111 5.10 20.02 -24.70
N GLY A 112 5.08 19.33 -23.55
CA GLY A 112 4.39 19.78 -22.33
C GLY A 112 2.86 19.75 -22.40
N LYS A 113 2.26 19.11 -23.42
CA LYS A 113 0.80 19.10 -23.67
C LYS A 113 0.07 17.93 -23.01
N GLY A 114 0.76 16.81 -22.83
CA GLY A 114 0.17 15.58 -22.28
C GLY A 114 -0.92 14.97 -23.16
N GLN A 115 -1.93 14.42 -22.50
CA GLN A 115 -3.04 13.67 -23.09
C GLN A 115 -4.34 13.93 -22.32
N GLY A 116 -5.46 13.37 -22.78
CA GLY A 116 -6.73 13.48 -22.05
C GLY A 116 -6.62 12.96 -20.61
N GLY A 117 -7.18 13.70 -19.65
CA GLY A 117 -7.02 13.43 -18.20
C GLY A 117 -5.64 13.82 -17.62
N GLN A 118 -4.71 14.27 -18.46
CA GLN A 118 -3.48 14.98 -18.05
C GLN A 118 -2.67 14.19 -17.00
N ALA A 119 -2.28 14.82 -15.88
CA ALA A 119 -1.46 14.20 -14.84
C ALA A 119 -2.06 12.91 -14.26
N ASP A 120 -3.38 12.82 -14.10
CA ASP A 120 -4.05 11.61 -13.59
C ASP A 120 -3.83 10.43 -14.54
N THR A 121 -4.12 10.62 -15.82
CA THR A 121 -3.92 9.57 -16.84
C THR A 121 -2.45 9.18 -16.95
N ALA A 122 -1.52 10.14 -16.96
CA ALA A 122 -0.09 9.86 -17.06
C ALA A 122 0.40 9.09 -15.83
N GLY A 123 0.03 9.54 -14.63
CA GLY A 123 0.43 8.92 -13.37
C GLY A 123 -0.14 7.51 -13.20
N TYR A 124 -1.44 7.30 -13.48
CA TYR A 124 -2.04 5.96 -13.40
C TYR A 124 -1.47 5.00 -14.45
N ALA A 125 -1.15 5.47 -15.66
CA ALA A 125 -0.51 4.65 -16.67
C ALA A 125 0.90 4.23 -16.23
N LEU A 126 1.71 5.15 -15.69
CA LEU A 126 3.02 4.82 -15.13
C LEU A 126 2.90 3.84 -13.95
N TRP A 127 1.91 4.03 -13.06
CA TRP A 127 1.66 3.08 -11.97
C TRP A 127 1.26 1.68 -12.49
N ALA A 128 0.42 1.61 -13.52
CA ALA A 128 0.08 0.34 -14.15
C ALA A 128 1.31 -0.35 -14.75
N LEU A 129 2.21 0.40 -15.40
CA LEU A 129 3.48 -0.10 -15.91
C LEU A 129 4.39 -0.62 -14.79
N GLU A 130 4.50 0.10 -13.67
CA GLU A 130 5.25 -0.36 -12.49
C GLU A 130 4.70 -1.69 -11.96
N ASN A 131 3.37 -1.80 -11.76
CA ASN A 131 2.73 -3.04 -11.31
C ASN A 131 2.98 -4.19 -12.28
N GLY A 132 3.03 -3.90 -13.58
CA GLY A 132 3.38 -4.84 -14.65
C GLY A 132 4.87 -5.16 -14.78
N GLY A 133 5.74 -4.57 -13.96
CA GLY A 133 7.18 -4.79 -14.00
C GLY A 133 7.91 -4.14 -15.18
N TRP A 134 7.29 -3.17 -15.87
CA TRP A 134 7.89 -2.43 -16.98
C TRP A 134 9.14 -1.67 -16.51
N LYS A 135 10.15 -1.59 -17.37
CA LYS A 135 11.42 -0.92 -17.06
C LYS A 135 11.42 0.52 -17.59
N PRO A 136 12.17 1.44 -16.96
CA PRO A 136 12.35 2.78 -17.50
C PRO A 136 12.91 2.75 -18.94
N ASP A 137 12.37 3.61 -19.77
CA ASP A 137 12.66 3.76 -21.19
C ASP A 137 12.43 5.22 -21.63
N ALA A 138 12.61 5.51 -22.93
CA ALA A 138 12.46 6.86 -23.44
C ALA A 138 11.02 7.40 -23.38
N THR A 139 10.02 6.52 -23.38
CA THR A 139 8.59 6.84 -23.29
C THR A 139 8.23 7.29 -21.89
N THR A 140 8.59 6.48 -20.89
CA THR A 140 8.37 6.76 -19.47
C THR A 140 9.17 7.98 -19.02
N ALA A 141 10.39 8.18 -19.55
CA ALA A 141 11.17 9.40 -19.33
C ALA A 141 10.50 10.67 -19.88
N ALA A 142 9.84 10.59 -21.04
CA ALA A 142 9.08 11.71 -21.59
C ALA A 142 7.84 12.00 -20.73
N ALA A 143 7.13 10.97 -20.28
CA ALA A 143 5.97 11.14 -19.40
C ALA A 143 6.36 11.76 -18.04
N THR A 144 7.50 11.37 -17.45
CA THR A 144 8.01 12.01 -16.23
C THR A 144 8.48 13.44 -16.47
N GLU A 145 9.04 13.76 -17.63
CA GLU A 145 9.36 15.15 -18.00
C GLU A 145 8.09 16.00 -18.06
N TYR A 146 7.04 15.48 -18.70
CA TYR A 146 5.74 16.14 -18.74
C TYR A 146 5.18 16.38 -17.32
N LEU A 147 5.24 15.38 -16.42
CA LEU A 147 4.77 15.55 -15.05
C LEU A 147 5.56 16.63 -14.28
N LEU A 148 6.85 16.81 -14.56
CA LEU A 148 7.66 17.89 -13.97
C LEU A 148 7.29 19.27 -14.50
N GLN A 149 6.86 19.39 -15.76
CA GLN A 149 6.50 20.67 -16.38
C GLN A 149 5.04 21.04 -16.16
N TRP A 150 4.15 20.06 -16.18
CA TRP A 150 2.71 20.26 -16.01
C TRP A 150 2.42 20.78 -14.61
N GLN A 151 1.76 21.95 -14.53
CA GLN A 151 1.43 22.61 -13.27
C GLN A 151 2.65 22.84 -12.35
N ARG A 152 3.82 23.08 -12.94
CA ARG A 152 5.08 23.36 -12.22
C ARG A 152 5.00 24.54 -11.24
N ASP A 153 4.08 25.47 -11.47
CA ASP A 153 3.87 26.66 -10.61
C ASP A 153 2.97 26.38 -9.40
N LEU A 154 2.38 25.18 -9.29
CA LEU A 154 1.63 24.72 -8.12
C LEU A 154 2.50 23.84 -7.23
N ASP A 155 2.25 23.81 -5.92
CA ASP A 155 2.94 22.92 -4.97
C ASP A 155 2.49 21.45 -5.04
N HIS A 156 1.47 21.16 -5.86
CA HIS A 156 0.83 19.86 -6.04
C HIS A 156 0.32 19.71 -7.50
N TRP A 157 -0.31 18.58 -7.82
CA TRP A 157 -1.04 18.40 -9.08
C TRP A 157 -2.54 18.40 -8.81
N LYS A 158 -3.31 19.09 -9.64
CA LYS A 158 -4.78 19.13 -9.57
C LYS A 158 -5.43 18.39 -10.75
N PRO A 159 -6.55 17.69 -10.52
CA PRO A 159 -7.26 16.99 -11.58
C PRO A 159 -7.81 17.97 -12.61
N GLN A 160 -8.02 17.49 -13.83
CA GLN A 160 -8.51 18.30 -14.96
C GLN A 160 -9.95 17.98 -15.34
N SER A 161 -10.54 16.99 -14.67
CA SER A 161 -11.97 16.72 -14.73
C SER A 161 -12.50 16.35 -13.34
N ARG A 162 -13.82 16.19 -13.22
CA ARG A 162 -14.48 15.81 -11.96
C ARG A 162 -15.28 14.54 -12.18
N ARG A 163 -14.64 13.40 -11.91
CA ARG A 163 -15.23 12.05 -11.96
C ARG A 163 -15.04 11.36 -10.61
N PRO A 164 -15.82 11.74 -9.59
CA PRO A 164 -15.71 11.14 -8.26
C PRO A 164 -15.93 9.62 -8.28
N PRO A 165 -15.28 8.89 -7.38
CA PRO A 165 -14.17 9.34 -6.51
C PRO A 165 -12.80 9.38 -7.22
N THR A 166 -12.62 8.62 -8.30
CA THR A 166 -11.31 8.31 -8.91
C THR A 166 -10.57 9.49 -9.57
N GLU A 167 -11.26 10.59 -9.89
CA GLU A 167 -10.67 11.77 -10.53
C GLU A 167 -11.34 13.04 -9.98
N GLN A 168 -11.04 13.36 -8.71
CA GLN A 168 -11.46 14.63 -8.09
C GLN A 168 -10.50 15.13 -7.01
N SER A 169 -9.76 14.22 -6.36
CA SER A 169 -8.91 14.54 -5.22
C SER A 169 -7.58 15.14 -5.67
N LEU A 170 -7.19 16.24 -5.04
CA LEU A 170 -5.85 16.83 -5.20
C LEU A 170 -4.76 15.83 -4.74
N PHE A 171 -5.06 15.01 -3.73
CA PHE A 171 -4.14 14.01 -3.21
C PHE A 171 -3.98 12.85 -4.19
N THR A 172 -5.06 12.42 -4.86
CA THR A 172 -4.99 11.36 -5.89
C THR A 172 -4.07 11.77 -7.03
N SER A 173 -4.32 12.94 -7.65
CA SER A 173 -3.48 13.47 -8.73
C SER A 173 -2.02 13.63 -8.33
N THR A 174 -1.79 14.15 -7.12
CA THR A 174 -0.44 14.34 -6.58
C THR A 174 0.27 13.02 -6.31
N HIS A 175 -0.43 12.03 -5.74
CA HIS A 175 0.14 10.72 -5.46
C HIS A 175 0.60 10.02 -6.74
N VAL A 176 -0.26 9.94 -7.77
CA VAL A 176 0.05 9.21 -9.00
C VAL A 176 1.18 9.89 -9.78
N ALA A 177 1.24 11.22 -9.77
CA ALA A 177 2.35 11.97 -10.33
C ALA A 177 3.67 11.67 -9.60
N LEU A 178 3.70 11.81 -8.26
CA LEU A 178 4.89 11.50 -7.46
C LEU A 178 5.35 10.05 -7.64
N ARG A 179 4.42 9.10 -7.71
CA ARG A 179 4.74 7.69 -7.89
C ARG A 179 5.40 7.44 -9.24
N GLY A 180 4.87 8.02 -10.32
CA GLY A 180 5.48 7.97 -11.65
C GLY A 180 6.90 8.56 -11.65
N LEU A 181 7.09 9.74 -11.05
CA LEU A 181 8.40 10.38 -10.92
C LEU A 181 9.40 9.54 -10.10
N LYS A 182 8.95 8.92 -9.00
CA LYS A 182 9.79 8.05 -8.16
C LYS A 182 10.35 6.88 -8.94
N THR A 183 9.49 6.22 -9.70
CA THR A 183 9.79 4.92 -10.33
C THR A 183 10.49 5.08 -11.68
N PHE A 184 10.10 6.08 -12.48
CA PHE A 184 10.57 6.23 -13.87
C PHE A 184 11.42 7.47 -14.12
N GLY A 185 11.64 8.32 -13.11
CA GLY A 185 12.46 9.51 -13.24
C GLY A 185 13.91 9.20 -13.63
N THR A 186 14.44 9.93 -14.61
CA THR A 186 15.81 9.74 -15.10
C THR A 186 16.86 10.41 -14.19
N PRO A 187 18.14 10.04 -14.29
CA PRO A 187 19.22 10.75 -13.58
C PRO A 187 19.22 12.25 -13.86
N GLN A 188 18.94 12.68 -15.10
CA GLN A 188 18.89 14.10 -15.50
C GLN A 188 17.69 14.84 -14.91
N GLN A 189 16.65 14.11 -14.48
CA GLN A 189 15.47 14.68 -13.84
C GLN A 189 15.59 14.75 -12.32
N ARG A 190 16.58 14.06 -11.71
CA ARG A 190 16.64 13.78 -10.27
C ARG A 190 16.51 15.04 -9.42
N GLU A 191 17.30 16.07 -9.70
CA GLU A 191 17.29 17.32 -8.94
C GLU A 191 15.92 18.02 -8.96
N ARG A 192 15.25 18.01 -10.12
CA ARG A 192 13.90 18.59 -10.27
C ARG A 192 12.85 17.74 -9.54
N ILE A 193 12.98 16.42 -9.60
CA ILE A 193 12.12 15.49 -8.86
C ILE A 193 12.26 15.71 -7.36
N ASP A 194 13.48 15.80 -6.84
CA ASP A 194 13.72 15.97 -5.40
C ASP A 194 13.09 17.28 -4.88
N ARG A 195 13.23 18.38 -5.65
CA ARG A 195 12.51 19.63 -5.36
C ARG A 195 10.99 19.48 -5.36
N ARG A 196 10.42 18.76 -6.33
CA ARG A 196 8.97 18.49 -6.36
C ARG A 196 8.54 17.69 -5.13
N PHE A 197 9.32 16.69 -4.73
CA PHE A 197 9.03 15.89 -3.54
C PHE A 197 9.06 16.74 -2.26
N GLU A 198 10.02 17.66 -2.13
CA GLU A 198 10.07 18.61 -1.01
C GLU A 198 8.85 19.53 -0.95
N GLN A 199 8.49 20.15 -2.08
CA GLN A 199 7.32 21.01 -2.19
C GLN A 199 6.03 20.28 -1.80
N VAL A 200 5.85 19.07 -2.34
CA VAL A 200 4.66 18.26 -2.03
C VAL A 200 4.65 17.80 -0.57
N ARG A 201 5.78 17.42 0.03
CA ARG A 201 5.83 17.10 1.47
C ARG A 201 5.35 18.27 2.32
N ALA A 202 5.77 19.49 1.99
CA ALA A 202 5.29 20.68 2.69
C ALA A 202 3.78 20.88 2.51
N TRP A 203 3.28 20.67 1.28
CA TRP A 203 1.85 20.75 0.97
C TRP A 203 1.00 19.69 1.70
N LEU A 204 1.43 18.44 1.74
CA LEU A 204 0.70 17.33 2.40
C LEU A 204 0.49 17.55 3.91
N ARG A 205 1.42 18.25 4.57
CA ARG A 205 1.32 18.54 6.01
C ARG A 205 0.30 19.63 6.33
N LYS A 206 0.22 20.67 5.50
CA LYS A 206 -0.67 21.82 5.73
C LYS A 206 -2.08 21.64 5.17
N THR A 207 -2.27 20.68 4.26
CA THR A 207 -3.54 20.51 3.54
C THR A 207 -4.41 19.46 4.19
N GLN A 208 -5.66 19.82 4.48
CA GLN A 208 -6.66 18.95 5.08
C GLN A 208 -7.20 17.94 4.05
N ALA A 209 -7.48 16.72 4.51
CA ALA A 209 -8.17 15.69 3.73
C ALA A 209 -9.64 15.63 4.17
N ASP A 210 -10.58 15.85 3.24
CA ASP A 210 -11.98 16.08 3.59
C ASP A 210 -12.82 14.80 3.50
N ASP A 211 -12.59 13.98 2.49
CA ASP A 211 -13.30 12.71 2.26
C ASP A 211 -12.39 11.47 2.35
N THR A 212 -12.94 10.28 2.12
CA THR A 212 -12.14 9.04 2.23
C THR A 212 -11.09 8.94 1.12
N GLU A 213 -11.39 9.40 -0.09
CA GLU A 213 -10.44 9.41 -1.20
C GLU A 213 -9.23 10.29 -0.85
N ASP A 214 -9.48 11.49 -0.30
CA ASP A 214 -8.43 12.38 0.16
C ASP A 214 -7.57 11.73 1.26
N ARG A 215 -8.18 11.09 2.27
CA ARG A 215 -7.43 10.43 3.35
C ARG A 215 -6.58 9.28 2.84
N VAL A 216 -7.15 8.47 1.94
CA VAL A 216 -6.47 7.34 1.27
C VAL A 216 -5.25 7.84 0.52
N PHE A 217 -5.42 8.83 -0.34
CA PHE A 217 -4.34 9.29 -1.20
C PHE A 217 -3.37 10.24 -0.50
N ARG A 218 -3.78 10.95 0.56
CA ARG A 218 -2.86 11.67 1.44
C ARG A 218 -1.90 10.71 2.15
N LEU A 219 -2.42 9.63 2.74
CA LEU A 219 -1.58 8.58 3.35
C LEU A 219 -0.59 7.99 2.34
N ARG A 220 -1.06 7.65 1.14
CA ARG A 220 -0.20 7.11 0.07
C ARG A 220 0.85 8.12 -0.41
N ALA A 221 0.48 9.38 -0.58
CA ALA A 221 1.38 10.45 -1.01
C ALA A 221 2.45 10.72 0.06
N LEU A 222 2.07 10.77 1.35
CA LEU A 222 3.03 10.94 2.46
C LEU A 222 4.11 9.86 2.42
N ARG A 223 3.71 8.58 2.25
CA ARG A 223 4.65 7.46 2.14
C ARG A 223 5.54 7.57 0.89
N VAL A 224 4.96 7.84 -0.27
CA VAL A 224 5.74 7.93 -1.53
C VAL A 224 6.76 9.05 -1.46
N ALA A 225 6.35 10.20 -0.90
CA ALA A 225 7.17 11.38 -0.76
C ALA A 225 8.28 11.25 0.30
N GLY A 226 8.32 10.15 1.07
CA GLY A 226 9.29 9.96 2.14
C GLY A 226 9.07 10.93 3.30
N SER A 227 7.81 11.19 3.65
CA SER A 227 7.48 12.03 4.80
C SER A 227 7.87 11.33 6.11
N PRO A 228 8.17 12.09 7.18
CA PRO A 228 8.41 11.55 8.51
C PRO A 228 7.36 10.53 8.95
N GLU A 229 7.81 9.50 9.66
CA GLU A 229 6.93 8.42 10.16
C GLU A 229 5.82 8.95 11.09
N ALA A 230 6.03 10.07 11.79
CA ALA A 230 4.99 10.72 12.58
C ALA A 230 3.81 11.19 11.72
N ASP A 231 4.08 11.79 10.55
CA ASP A 231 3.05 12.26 9.62
C ASP A 231 2.26 11.06 9.03
N ILE A 232 2.96 9.97 8.72
CA ILE A 232 2.36 8.73 8.20
C ILE A 232 1.46 8.10 9.28
N LYS A 233 1.94 7.97 10.52
CA LYS A 233 1.15 7.43 11.64
C LYS A 233 -0.10 8.25 11.92
N GLN A 234 0.00 9.58 11.84
CA GLN A 234 -1.13 10.47 12.00
C GLN A 234 -2.18 10.24 10.90
N ALA A 235 -1.77 10.16 9.63
CA ALA A 235 -2.68 9.87 8.52
C ALA A 235 -3.31 8.45 8.61
N VAL A 236 -2.57 7.46 9.12
CA VAL A 236 -3.11 6.13 9.43
C VAL A 236 -4.22 6.22 10.48
N LYS A 237 -3.98 6.95 11.57
CA LYS A 237 -4.96 7.15 12.63
C LYS A 237 -6.22 7.83 12.09
N GLU A 238 -6.06 8.93 11.35
CA GLU A 238 -7.17 9.67 10.74
C GLU A 238 -8.05 8.79 9.84
N LEU A 239 -7.45 7.87 9.08
CA LEU A 239 -8.20 6.95 8.23
C LEU A 239 -8.83 5.78 9.02
N LEU A 240 -8.19 5.30 10.08
CA LEU A 240 -8.75 4.27 10.95
C LEU A 240 -9.94 4.78 11.77
N ASP A 241 -9.88 6.02 12.25
CA ASP A 241 -10.93 6.66 13.05
C ASP A 241 -12.26 6.80 12.27
N THR A 242 -12.23 6.72 10.93
CA THR A 242 -13.44 6.80 10.08
C THR A 242 -14.02 5.43 9.71
N GLN A 243 -13.44 4.32 10.16
CA GLN A 243 -14.05 3.00 9.92
C GLN A 243 -15.39 2.89 10.66
N ARG A 244 -16.44 2.45 9.95
CA ARG A 244 -17.77 2.27 10.53
C ARG A 244 -17.89 0.92 11.25
N ALA A 245 -18.98 0.78 12.01
CA ALA A 245 -19.22 -0.40 12.86
C ALA A 245 -19.36 -1.70 12.04
N ASP A 246 -19.84 -1.62 10.81
CA ASP A 246 -19.93 -2.73 9.86
C ASP A 246 -18.57 -3.11 9.24
N GLY A 247 -17.51 -2.36 9.53
CA GLY A 247 -16.17 -2.57 9.01
C GLY A 247 -15.87 -1.83 7.70
N GLY A 248 -16.84 -1.13 7.13
CA GLY A 248 -16.70 -0.38 5.89
C GLY A 248 -16.26 1.08 6.09
N TRP A 249 -15.99 1.74 4.97
CA TRP A 249 -15.80 3.18 4.86
C TRP A 249 -16.81 3.76 3.86
N GLU A 250 -17.29 4.97 4.17
CA GLU A 250 -18.13 5.78 3.28
C GLU A 250 -17.24 6.55 2.29
N GLN A 251 -17.73 6.85 1.08
CA GLN A 251 -17.00 7.76 0.18
C GLN A 251 -17.02 9.20 0.71
N LEU A 252 -18.20 9.69 1.09
CA LEU A 252 -18.45 11.02 1.64
C LEU A 252 -19.19 10.89 2.97
N ALA A 253 -19.03 11.88 3.85
CA ALA A 253 -19.72 11.92 5.13
C ALA A 253 -21.25 11.82 4.96
N GLY A 254 -21.86 10.86 5.65
CA GLY A 254 -23.31 10.64 5.66
C GLY A 254 -23.82 9.74 4.54
N MET A 255 -22.94 9.17 3.71
CA MET A 255 -23.29 8.10 2.78
C MET A 255 -23.21 6.73 3.47
N ASP A 256 -23.86 5.74 2.86
CA ASP A 256 -23.58 4.34 3.18
C ASP A 256 -22.12 4.00 2.87
N THR A 257 -21.57 3.05 3.63
CA THR A 257 -20.27 2.47 3.28
C THR A 257 -20.36 1.73 1.96
N ASP A 258 -19.27 1.66 1.21
CA ASP A 258 -19.23 0.91 -0.05
C ASP A 258 -17.91 0.16 -0.28
N ALA A 259 -17.90 -0.68 -1.30
CA ALA A 259 -16.75 -1.51 -1.63
C ALA A 259 -15.55 -0.67 -2.13
N TYR A 260 -15.78 0.47 -2.78
CA TYR A 260 -14.69 1.31 -3.30
C TYR A 260 -13.90 1.94 -2.16
N ALA A 261 -14.58 2.69 -1.29
CA ALA A 261 -13.96 3.40 -0.17
C ALA A 261 -13.32 2.41 0.83
N THR A 262 -14.02 1.31 1.14
CA THR A 262 -13.51 0.29 2.05
C THR A 262 -12.23 -0.35 1.53
N SER A 263 -12.23 -0.81 0.28
CA SER A 263 -11.07 -1.51 -0.26
C SER A 263 -9.89 -0.58 -0.52
N SER A 264 -10.11 0.64 -1.01
CA SER A 264 -9.02 1.61 -1.21
C SER A 264 -8.35 2.01 0.11
N ALA A 265 -9.14 2.15 1.19
CA ALA A 265 -8.68 2.37 2.57
C ALA A 265 -7.83 1.20 3.07
N LEU A 266 -8.31 -0.04 2.96
CA LEU A 266 -7.55 -1.23 3.37
C LEU A 266 -6.19 -1.30 2.66
N VAL A 267 -6.17 -1.14 1.34
CA VAL A 267 -4.91 -1.20 0.59
C VAL A 267 -3.96 -0.08 0.99
N ALA A 268 -4.44 1.14 1.27
CA ALA A 268 -3.60 2.24 1.72
C ALA A 268 -3.05 2.00 3.12
N LEU A 269 -3.89 1.58 4.07
CA LEU A 269 -3.50 1.24 5.43
C LEU A 269 -2.42 0.16 5.45
N HIS A 270 -2.54 -0.87 4.61
CA HIS A 270 -1.53 -1.92 4.53
C HIS A 270 -0.25 -1.45 3.83
N GLN A 271 -0.36 -1.01 2.57
CA GLN A 271 0.83 -0.75 1.73
C GLN A 271 1.57 0.54 2.11
N ALA A 272 0.85 1.57 2.54
CA ALA A 272 1.41 2.87 2.90
C ALA A 272 1.42 3.12 4.42
N GLY A 273 0.48 2.54 5.16
CA GLY A 273 0.45 2.64 6.62
C GLY A 273 1.25 1.57 7.36
N GLY A 274 1.54 0.42 6.71
CA GLY A 274 2.18 -0.71 7.38
C GLY A 274 1.26 -1.50 8.30
N LEU A 275 -0.07 -1.32 8.19
CA LEU A 275 -1.05 -2.07 8.98
C LEU A 275 -0.98 -3.57 8.63
N PRO A 276 -0.75 -4.47 9.60
CA PRO A 276 -0.79 -5.90 9.35
C PRO A 276 -2.17 -6.35 8.86
N THR A 277 -2.23 -7.29 7.93
CA THR A 277 -3.53 -7.82 7.45
C THR A 277 -4.27 -8.61 8.52
N ALA A 278 -3.58 -9.07 9.56
CA ALA A 278 -4.18 -9.71 10.74
C ALA A 278 -4.77 -8.70 11.75
N ASP A 279 -4.56 -7.39 11.56
CA ASP A 279 -5.14 -6.36 12.43
C ASP A 279 -6.68 -6.41 12.41
N ALA A 280 -7.30 -6.16 13.55
CA ALA A 280 -8.75 -6.25 13.71
C ALA A 280 -9.51 -5.30 12.76
N ALA A 281 -8.99 -4.09 12.51
CA ALA A 281 -9.60 -3.14 11.58
C ALA A 281 -9.52 -3.66 10.14
N TYR A 282 -8.38 -4.24 9.76
CA TYR A 282 -8.20 -4.84 8.43
C TYR A 282 -9.16 -6.03 8.24
N GLN A 283 -9.24 -6.92 9.24
CA GLN A 283 -10.12 -8.09 9.21
C GLN A 283 -11.61 -7.73 9.15
N ARG A 284 -12.04 -6.65 9.83
CA ARG A 284 -13.41 -6.12 9.68
C ARG A 284 -13.69 -5.69 8.24
N GLY A 285 -12.76 -4.96 7.62
CA GLY A 285 -12.90 -4.56 6.22
C GLY A 285 -12.89 -5.74 5.25
N LEU A 286 -12.08 -6.78 5.49
CA LEU A 286 -12.14 -7.99 4.66
C LEU A 286 -13.51 -8.69 4.75
N ARG A 287 -14.09 -8.81 5.95
CA ARG A 287 -15.43 -9.37 6.12
C ARG A 287 -16.49 -8.52 5.42
N TYR A 288 -16.39 -7.21 5.54
CA TYR A 288 -17.27 -6.29 4.81
C TYR A 288 -17.20 -6.54 3.29
N LEU A 289 -16.00 -6.66 2.72
CA LEU A 289 -15.85 -6.94 1.29
C LEU A 289 -16.42 -8.31 0.89
N LEU A 290 -16.25 -9.34 1.71
CA LEU A 290 -16.84 -10.66 1.48
C LEU A 290 -18.38 -10.62 1.53
N ASP A 291 -18.96 -9.89 2.49
CA ASP A 291 -20.42 -9.70 2.62
C ASP A 291 -21.01 -8.94 1.41
N LYS A 292 -20.30 -7.92 0.92
CA LYS A 292 -20.75 -7.10 -0.22
C LYS A 292 -20.44 -7.71 -1.59
N GLN A 293 -19.75 -8.84 -1.66
CA GLN A 293 -19.49 -9.50 -2.93
C GLN A 293 -20.77 -10.18 -3.43
N LEU A 294 -21.15 -9.91 -4.68
CA LEU A 294 -22.29 -10.56 -5.32
C LEU A 294 -21.97 -11.99 -5.73
N ALA A 295 -23.01 -12.78 -6.03
CA ALA A 295 -22.88 -14.20 -6.34
C ALA A 295 -21.90 -14.50 -7.49
N ASP A 296 -21.87 -13.62 -8.50
CA ASP A 296 -20.99 -13.67 -9.67
C ASP A 296 -19.53 -13.25 -9.37
N GLY A 297 -19.24 -12.75 -8.18
CA GLY A 297 -17.92 -12.27 -7.77
C GLY A 297 -17.71 -10.76 -7.91
N SER A 298 -18.70 -10.02 -8.42
CA SER A 298 -18.61 -8.57 -8.61
C SER A 298 -18.94 -7.78 -7.35
N TRP A 299 -18.57 -6.50 -7.33
CA TRP A 299 -19.05 -5.52 -6.35
C TRP A 299 -19.76 -4.41 -7.10
N LEU A 300 -20.98 -4.08 -6.69
CA LEU A 300 -21.72 -2.94 -7.21
C LEU A 300 -21.37 -1.68 -6.40
N VAL A 301 -20.97 -0.62 -7.10
CA VAL A 301 -20.89 0.74 -6.55
C VAL A 301 -21.67 1.67 -7.46
N THR A 302 -22.58 2.45 -6.90
CA THR A 302 -23.38 3.41 -7.66
C THR A 302 -22.54 4.63 -8.04
N SER A 303 -22.51 4.97 -9.32
CA SER A 303 -21.74 6.11 -9.83
C SER A 303 -22.33 7.45 -9.35
N ARG A 304 -21.46 8.34 -8.90
CA ARG A 304 -21.76 9.76 -8.63
C ARG A 304 -21.23 10.69 -9.73
N SER A 305 -20.57 10.12 -10.73
CA SER A 305 -19.96 10.88 -11.82
C SER A 305 -21.00 11.22 -12.89
N LYS A 306 -20.98 12.46 -13.37
CA LYS A 306 -21.79 12.87 -14.53
C LYS A 306 -21.09 12.42 -15.82
N PRO A 307 -21.75 11.64 -16.69
CA PRO A 307 -21.11 11.13 -17.90
C PRO A 307 -20.82 12.26 -18.88
N ILE A 308 -19.59 12.31 -19.38
CA ILE A 308 -19.16 13.24 -20.45
C ILE A 308 -18.69 12.52 -21.71
N GLN A 309 -18.60 11.19 -21.65
CA GLN A 309 -18.21 10.33 -22.77
C GLN A 309 -19.39 9.43 -23.14
N THR A 310 -19.49 9.08 -24.42
CA THR A 310 -20.48 8.11 -24.89
C THR A 310 -20.30 6.79 -24.14
N TYR A 311 -21.40 6.27 -23.63
CA TYR A 311 -21.44 5.00 -22.93
C TYR A 311 -21.00 3.84 -23.85
N PHE A 312 -20.41 2.81 -23.25
CA PHE A 312 -20.11 1.54 -23.89
C PHE A 312 -20.05 0.43 -22.83
N GLU A 313 -20.31 -0.81 -23.26
CA GLU A 313 -20.12 -1.99 -22.41
C GLU A 313 -18.67 -2.46 -22.47
N SER A 314 -17.98 -2.44 -21.33
CA SER A 314 -16.62 -2.96 -21.18
C SER A 314 -16.56 -4.46 -20.93
N GLY A 315 -17.69 -5.09 -20.55
CA GLY A 315 -17.75 -6.50 -20.15
C GLY A 315 -17.72 -6.74 -18.64
N TYR A 316 -17.49 -5.70 -17.82
CA TYR A 316 -17.79 -5.75 -16.38
C TYR A 316 -19.30 -5.52 -16.17
N PRO A 317 -19.96 -6.20 -15.20
CA PRO A 317 -21.39 -6.01 -14.94
C PRO A 317 -21.75 -4.60 -14.45
N HIS A 318 -23.05 -4.36 -14.23
CA HIS A 318 -23.63 -3.16 -13.61
C HIS A 318 -23.88 -1.96 -14.54
N GLY A 319 -23.90 -2.17 -15.85
CA GLY A 319 -24.35 -1.16 -16.82
C GLY A 319 -23.61 0.18 -16.66
N THR A 320 -24.32 1.28 -16.44
CA THR A 320 -23.71 2.62 -16.24
C THR A 320 -22.83 2.72 -15.00
N ASN A 321 -22.98 1.81 -14.03
CA ASN A 321 -22.16 1.73 -12.83
C ASN A 321 -20.90 0.88 -13.02
N GLN A 322 -20.70 0.25 -14.18
CA GLN A 322 -19.60 -0.68 -14.40
C GLN A 322 -18.22 -0.06 -14.18
N PHE A 323 -18.02 1.22 -14.51
CA PHE A 323 -16.72 1.89 -14.45
C PHE A 323 -16.22 2.13 -13.02
N ILE A 324 -17.11 2.51 -12.11
CA ILE A 324 -16.75 2.62 -10.68
C ILE A 324 -16.76 1.25 -10.01
N SER A 325 -17.64 0.34 -10.46
CA SER A 325 -17.73 -1.02 -9.91
C SER A 325 -16.48 -1.85 -10.21
N ILE A 326 -15.94 -1.78 -11.44
CA ILE A 326 -14.67 -2.42 -11.78
C ILE A 326 -13.49 -1.81 -11.01
N SER A 327 -13.53 -0.50 -10.74
CA SER A 327 -12.54 0.17 -9.90
C SER A 327 -12.57 -0.36 -8.47
N ALA A 328 -13.78 -0.46 -7.90
CA ALA A 328 -14.00 -1.01 -6.56
C ALA A 328 -13.53 -2.47 -6.49
N ALA A 329 -13.85 -3.28 -7.50
CA ALA A 329 -13.43 -4.67 -7.57
C ALA A 329 -11.91 -4.85 -7.73
N GLY A 330 -11.25 -3.95 -8.46
CA GLY A 330 -9.79 -3.91 -8.55
C GLY A 330 -9.17 -3.70 -7.17
N TRP A 331 -9.61 -2.67 -6.44
CA TRP A 331 -9.16 -2.43 -5.07
C TRP A 331 -9.51 -3.57 -4.11
N ALA A 332 -10.74 -4.09 -4.17
CA ALA A 332 -11.22 -5.17 -3.31
C ALA A 332 -10.38 -6.44 -3.52
N THR A 333 -10.16 -6.82 -4.77
CA THR A 333 -9.32 -7.97 -5.12
C THR A 333 -7.89 -7.79 -4.63
N THR A 334 -7.31 -6.58 -4.76
CA THR A 334 -6.00 -6.27 -4.19
C THR A 334 -6.00 -6.40 -2.65
N ALA A 335 -7.00 -5.87 -1.96
CA ALA A 335 -7.10 -5.94 -0.49
C ALA A 335 -7.20 -7.39 0.01
N LEU A 336 -8.03 -8.21 -0.64
CA LEU A 336 -8.18 -9.64 -0.35
C LEU A 336 -6.85 -10.39 -0.61
N ALA A 337 -6.20 -10.13 -1.76
CA ALA A 337 -4.95 -10.80 -2.13
C ALA A 337 -3.79 -10.46 -1.18
N LEU A 338 -3.72 -9.23 -0.65
CA LEU A 338 -2.69 -8.82 0.31
C LEU A 338 -2.73 -9.60 1.63
N ALA A 339 -3.85 -10.23 1.97
CA ALA A 339 -3.97 -11.08 3.15
C ALA A 339 -3.16 -12.39 3.05
N PHE A 340 -2.71 -12.77 1.85
CA PHE A 340 -1.88 -13.94 1.61
C PHE A 340 -0.38 -13.59 1.73
N PRO A 341 0.46 -14.55 2.17
CA PRO A 341 1.90 -14.35 2.15
C PRO A 341 2.40 -14.13 0.71
N SER A 342 3.43 -13.30 0.55
CA SER A 342 4.10 -13.14 -0.76
C SER A 342 4.64 -14.48 -1.24
N ALA A 343 4.52 -14.78 -2.54
CA ALA A 343 5.01 -16.03 -3.13
C ALA A 343 6.51 -16.24 -2.92
N THR A 344 7.30 -15.15 -2.84
CA THR A 344 8.71 -15.18 -2.45
C THR A 344 8.92 -15.70 -1.03
N ASN A 345 8.10 -15.25 -0.06
CA ASN A 345 8.13 -15.71 1.32
C ASN A 345 7.59 -17.15 1.44
N ALA A 346 6.58 -17.51 0.65
CA ALA A 346 6.01 -18.86 0.63
C ALA A 346 6.97 -19.90 0.01
N ARG A 347 7.74 -19.52 -1.02
CA ARG A 347 8.76 -20.40 -1.64
C ARG A 347 9.95 -20.62 -0.71
N ALA A 348 10.34 -19.60 0.06
CA ALA A 348 11.33 -19.74 1.14
C ALA A 348 10.84 -20.68 2.27
N ALA A 349 9.53 -20.68 2.56
CA ALA A 349 8.92 -21.57 3.55
C ALA A 349 8.70 -23.03 3.06
N LYS A 350 8.66 -23.27 1.74
CA LYS A 350 8.35 -24.58 1.13
C LYS A 350 9.57 -25.38 0.64
N THR A 351 10.79 -24.87 0.80
CA THR A 351 12.00 -25.69 0.59
C THR A 351 12.10 -26.75 1.70
N PRO A 352 12.06 -28.06 1.39
CA PRO A 352 12.22 -29.12 2.37
C PRO A 352 13.70 -29.25 2.74
N ASP A 353 14.17 -28.31 3.55
CA ASP A 353 15.36 -28.50 4.39
C ASP A 353 15.20 -27.75 5.72
N ALA A 354 13.95 -27.61 6.17
CA ALA A 354 13.63 -27.19 7.53
C ALA A 354 13.72 -28.41 8.44
N SER A 355 14.92 -28.68 8.94
CA SER A 355 15.11 -29.48 10.14
C SER A 355 14.23 -28.93 11.27
N PRO A 356 13.57 -29.78 12.08
CA PRO A 356 12.64 -29.34 13.11
C PRO A 356 13.39 -28.66 14.26
N ALA A 357 12.69 -27.70 14.89
CA ALA A 357 13.15 -26.75 15.90
C ALA A 357 13.94 -25.55 15.34
N ALA A 358 13.33 -24.37 15.46
CA ALA A 358 14.02 -23.09 15.41
C ALA A 358 15.04 -23.03 16.55
N ALA A 359 16.24 -23.56 16.31
CA ALA A 359 17.40 -23.28 17.13
C ALA A 359 17.80 -21.83 16.87
N ALA A 360 17.71 -21.00 17.91
CA ALA A 360 18.24 -19.64 17.88
C ALA A 360 19.73 -19.69 17.52
N TRP A 361 20.09 -19.06 16.41
CA TRP A 361 21.49 -18.95 15.98
C TRP A 361 22.26 -18.08 16.98
N VAL A 362 23.30 -18.63 17.62
CA VAL A 362 24.19 -17.86 18.50
C VAL A 362 25.32 -17.24 17.66
N LYS A 363 25.47 -15.92 17.76
CA LYS A 363 26.50 -15.15 17.04
C LYS A 363 27.90 -15.52 17.54
N SER A 364 28.82 -15.81 16.62
CA SER A 364 30.22 -16.08 16.97
C SER A 364 30.92 -14.78 17.41
N PRO A 365 31.58 -14.74 18.58
CA PRO A 365 32.35 -13.58 19.05
C PRO A 365 33.66 -13.37 18.26
N LYS A 366 34.05 -14.34 17.42
CA LYS A 366 35.19 -14.22 16.51
C LYS A 366 34.82 -13.65 15.14
N ASN A 367 33.54 -13.35 14.91
CA ASN A 367 33.05 -12.72 13.69
C ASN A 367 32.99 -11.20 13.94
N PRO A 368 33.58 -10.34 13.08
CA PRO A 368 33.48 -8.91 13.26
C PRO A 368 32.00 -8.53 13.27
N MET A 369 31.58 -7.84 14.33
CA MET A 369 30.29 -7.18 14.33
C MET A 369 30.31 -6.16 13.20
N LEU A 370 29.31 -6.20 12.32
CA LEU A 370 29.05 -5.12 11.36
C LEU A 370 28.56 -3.89 12.15
N ARG A 371 29.46 -3.30 12.94
CA ARG A 371 29.35 -1.92 13.40
C ARG A 371 29.90 -1.05 12.29
N LEU A 372 29.35 0.13 12.15
CA LEU A 372 29.96 1.14 11.30
C LEU A 372 31.41 1.33 11.73
N GLY A 373 32.33 1.34 10.76
CA GLY A 373 33.72 1.66 11.02
C GLY A 373 33.89 3.10 11.52
N PRO A 374 35.05 3.47 12.05
CA PRO A 374 35.33 4.84 12.46
C PRO A 374 35.17 5.82 11.27
N PRO A 375 34.87 7.12 11.50
CA PRO A 375 34.70 8.10 10.45
C PRO A 375 35.82 8.07 9.40
N GLY A 376 35.46 7.92 8.11
CA GLY A 376 36.42 7.80 6.99
C GLY A 376 36.75 6.36 6.56
N ALA A 377 36.35 5.35 7.34
CA ALA A 377 36.41 3.95 6.90
C ALA A 377 35.35 3.63 5.83
N PHE A 378 35.59 2.58 5.04
CA PHE A 378 34.71 2.19 3.92
C PHE A 378 33.28 1.84 4.37
N ASP A 379 33.11 1.40 5.61
CA ASP A 379 31.86 0.99 6.26
C ASP A 379 31.38 2.01 7.31
N SER A 380 31.92 3.23 7.31
CA SER A 380 31.66 4.24 8.35
C SER A 380 30.27 4.86 8.34
N GLN A 381 29.51 4.72 7.24
CA GLN A 381 28.19 5.32 7.09
C GLN A 381 27.06 4.29 7.00
N ASN A 382 27.25 3.20 6.26
CA ASN A 382 26.26 2.14 6.12
C ASN A 382 26.91 0.79 5.83
N ILE A 383 26.17 -0.28 6.17
CA ILE A 383 26.50 -1.67 5.79
C ILE A 383 25.23 -2.27 5.17
N PHE A 384 25.29 -2.67 3.90
CA PHE A 384 24.15 -3.18 3.13
C PHE A 384 24.41 -4.56 2.50
N ALA A 385 23.32 -5.16 1.99
CA ALA A 385 23.28 -6.37 1.18
C ALA A 385 23.96 -7.60 1.79
N PRO A 386 23.50 -8.12 2.94
CA PRO A 386 23.97 -9.40 3.43
C PRO A 386 23.51 -10.51 2.47
N ALA A 387 24.43 -11.04 1.67
CA ALA A 387 24.19 -12.22 0.85
C ALA A 387 25.00 -13.39 1.41
N MET A 388 24.42 -14.59 1.39
CA MET A 388 25.15 -15.82 1.70
C MET A 388 25.32 -16.64 0.43
N ALA A 389 26.55 -17.06 0.15
CA ALA A 389 26.84 -18.04 -0.90
C ALA A 389 27.49 -19.29 -0.30
N ARG A 390 27.20 -20.46 -0.89
CA ARG A 390 27.82 -21.73 -0.50
C ARG A 390 28.83 -22.14 -1.56
N SER A 391 30.08 -22.36 -1.17
CA SER A 391 31.13 -22.88 -2.05
C SER A 391 32.14 -23.70 -1.25
N GLY A 392 32.52 -24.87 -1.78
CA GLY A 392 33.51 -25.77 -1.16
C GLY A 392 33.14 -26.24 0.25
N GLY A 393 31.85 -26.50 0.52
CA GLY A 393 31.37 -26.92 1.85
C GLY A 393 31.32 -25.80 2.91
N LYS A 394 31.65 -24.56 2.54
CA LYS A 394 31.64 -23.39 3.43
C LYS A 394 30.55 -22.40 3.04
N PHE A 395 30.05 -21.66 4.02
CA PHE A 395 29.17 -20.51 3.80
C PHE A 395 30.00 -19.23 3.84
N HIS A 396 29.86 -18.43 2.79
CA HIS A 396 30.51 -17.14 2.60
C HIS A 396 29.47 -16.05 2.79
N PHE A 397 29.77 -15.10 3.66
CA PHE A 397 28.90 -13.97 3.95
C PHE A 397 29.47 -12.71 3.28
N PHE A 398 28.66 -12.05 2.46
CA PHE A 398 29.01 -10.83 1.74
C PHE A 398 28.33 -9.65 2.40
N SER A 399 29.07 -8.56 2.57
CA SER A 399 28.50 -7.26 2.92
C SER A 399 29.20 -6.17 2.10
N SER A 400 28.46 -5.12 1.73
CA SER A 400 29.04 -3.90 1.17
C SER A 400 29.02 -2.78 2.21
N GLY A 401 30.10 -2.01 2.28
CA GLY A 401 30.16 -0.72 2.97
C GLY A 401 30.42 0.37 1.94
N ASP A 402 29.67 1.47 2.02
CA ASP A 402 29.92 2.66 1.19
C ASP A 402 29.99 3.88 2.11
N PRO A 403 31.04 4.72 2.04
CA PRO A 403 30.86 6.13 2.30
C PRO A 403 30.24 6.69 1.02
N SER A 404 28.93 6.98 1.02
CA SER A 404 28.23 7.72 -0.06
C SER A 404 29.14 8.07 -1.25
N GLY A 405 29.20 7.17 -2.24
CA GLY A 405 30.22 7.16 -3.30
C GLY A 405 30.49 8.52 -3.97
N PRO A 406 31.62 8.64 -4.72
CA PRO A 406 32.19 9.92 -5.10
C PRO A 406 31.22 10.82 -5.88
N ARG A 407 31.11 12.08 -5.46
CA ARG A 407 30.76 13.18 -6.35
C ARG A 407 31.83 13.20 -7.45
N HIS A 408 31.45 12.86 -8.67
CA HIS A 408 32.28 12.83 -9.88
C HIS A 408 33.15 11.56 -10.07
N GLY A 409 33.09 11.03 -11.30
CA GLY A 409 33.64 9.75 -11.75
C GLY A 409 34.97 9.28 -11.15
N GLY A 410 34.97 8.02 -10.71
CA GLY A 410 36.18 7.18 -10.65
C GLY A 410 36.45 6.48 -9.32
N GLU A 411 35.64 5.48 -8.94
CA GLU A 411 36.09 4.22 -8.29
C GLU A 411 34.91 3.28 -8.03
N LEU A 412 35.14 1.96 -8.11
CA LEU A 412 34.12 0.90 -7.95
C LEU A 412 33.83 0.60 -6.46
N VAL A 413 32.59 0.17 -6.20
CA VAL A 413 32.13 -0.37 -4.90
C VAL A 413 33.09 -1.44 -4.37
N ARG A 414 33.54 -1.30 -3.11
CA ARG A 414 34.45 -2.24 -2.45
C ARG A 414 33.66 -3.31 -1.68
N TYR A 415 34.03 -4.58 -1.84
CA TYR A 415 33.44 -5.73 -1.13
C TYR A 415 34.46 -6.38 -0.19
N GLN A 416 34.00 -6.91 0.96
CA GLN A 416 34.83 -7.72 1.86
C GLN A 416 34.17 -9.08 2.15
N LEU A 417 34.99 -10.14 2.25
CA LEU A 417 34.54 -11.53 2.38
C LEU A 417 34.70 -12.04 3.83
N GLY A 418 33.63 -12.55 4.44
CA GLY A 418 33.66 -13.23 5.75
C GLY A 418 33.39 -14.73 5.65
N LEU A 419 34.07 -15.55 6.47
CA LEU A 419 34.03 -17.02 6.42
C LEU A 419 33.39 -17.63 7.70
N ALA A 420 32.40 -18.52 7.57
CA ALA A 420 31.83 -19.30 8.69
C ALA A 420 32.17 -20.80 8.58
N THR A 421 32.59 -21.45 9.69
CA THR A 421 33.21 -22.81 9.63
C THR A 421 32.57 -23.94 10.46
N LYS A 422 31.69 -23.74 11.45
CA LYS A 422 30.92 -24.83 12.13
C LYS A 422 29.77 -24.37 13.06
N ARG A 423 28.80 -25.28 13.36
CA ARG A 423 27.73 -25.13 14.39
C ARG A 423 28.28 -25.33 15.82
N GLY A 424 27.71 -24.67 16.84
CA GLY A 424 28.09 -24.80 18.26
C GLY A 424 26.88 -24.76 19.23
N PRO A 425 27.04 -25.18 20.51
CA PRO A 425 25.93 -25.37 21.47
C PRO A 425 25.45 -24.07 22.17
N LEU A 426 24.28 -24.15 22.81
CA LEU A 426 23.55 -23.06 23.48
C LEU A 426 24.23 -22.56 24.77
N VAL A 427 24.23 -21.24 24.99
CA VAL A 427 24.50 -20.61 26.30
C VAL A 427 23.24 -19.83 26.72
N PRO A 428 22.73 -19.97 27.96
CA PRO A 428 21.54 -19.26 28.41
C PRO A 428 21.75 -17.74 28.47
N ALA A 429 20.71 -16.97 28.13
CA ALA A 429 20.73 -15.52 28.26
C ALA A 429 20.71 -15.12 29.74
N GLY A 430 21.84 -14.58 30.24
CA GLY A 430 21.93 -14.07 31.61
C GLY A 430 23.35 -13.86 32.17
N SER A 431 24.38 -14.49 31.60
CA SER A 431 25.76 -14.28 32.05
C SER A 431 26.44 -13.16 31.24
N GLY A 432 26.17 -11.92 31.60
CA GLY A 432 27.08 -10.82 31.25
C GLY A 432 28.45 -11.06 31.91
N PRO A 433 29.56 -10.58 31.33
CA PRO A 433 30.83 -10.62 32.03
C PRO A 433 30.75 -9.70 33.25
N ALA A 434 30.80 -10.31 34.43
CA ALA A 434 31.15 -9.60 35.65
C ALA A 434 32.61 -9.13 35.54
N GLY A 435 32.87 -7.88 35.93
CA GLY A 435 34.22 -7.38 36.20
C GLY A 435 34.76 -6.41 35.15
N ALA A 436 34.43 -5.12 35.31
CA ALA A 436 35.35 -4.04 35.00
C ALA A 436 35.48 -3.20 36.27
N GLU A 437 36.57 -3.39 37.00
CA GLU A 437 37.01 -2.44 38.03
C GLU A 437 37.52 -1.15 37.36
N PRO A 438 37.38 0.03 38.01
CA PRO A 438 37.93 1.29 37.54
C PRO A 438 39.29 1.62 38.19
N GLY A 439 40.20 2.23 37.42
CA GLY A 439 41.46 2.84 37.89
C GLY A 439 42.68 2.20 37.20
N HIS A 440 43.65 2.90 36.62
CA HIS A 440 44.11 4.29 36.68
C HIS A 440 44.60 4.76 35.30
#